data_AF-A0A0W8E662-F1
#
_entry.id   AF-A0A0W8E662-F1
#
_cell.length_a   1.000
_cell.length_b   1.000
_cell.length_c   1.000
_cell.angle_alpha   90.00
_cell.angle_beta   90.00
_cell.angle_gamma   90.00
#
_symmetry.space_group_name_H-M   'P 1'
#
loop_
_entity.id
_entity.type
_entity.pdbx_description
1 polymer ?
#
loop_
_entity_poly.entity_id
_entity_poly.type
_entity_poly.pdbx_seq_one_letter_code
_entity_poly.pdbx_strand_id
1 'polypeptide(L)'
;MSIIPEHRLDYFNQTARQKFGEPVDAASILITKLYHLEGGPPPALVFYGLDAETQHQLSREQQILIQSFNQDTINIILELSTSGCWDAGREMLHLHESLSQFDDFTFPAFDIAYGIYWIKSNPGLLINSDTLSFCNLGCSFLSRLAVGLDKKKGIDWSRVIGQTLAELPEGRNKKSIKSLYSLPGMSAAQVLKWLPAFLADDIKASLNAKNTYCLSITVKGYENLFTDTLSTAGWLEKDYWLRELIAHLPEVMWIVLSSIRVPWDDYYPQWKNRLQQYLTGRLNDHDILNHLVSQGITEDQDQEGILKLSQGIPYYLDLATKNYRW
;
A
#
# COMPACT_ATOMS: atom_id res chain seq x y z
N MET A 1 14.36 -12.55 18.05
CA MET A 1 13.83 -12.92 16.73
C MET A 1 13.99 -11.72 15.83
N SER A 2 14.82 -11.90 14.80
CA SER A 2 15.08 -10.98 13.70
C SER A 2 13.81 -10.84 12.85
N ILE A 3 13.43 -9.61 12.54
CA ILE A 3 12.56 -9.35 11.39
C ILE A 3 13.32 -9.91 10.19
N ILE A 4 12.72 -10.78 9.39
CA ILE A 4 13.26 -11.29 8.13
C ILE A 4 12.04 -11.22 7.19
N PRO A 5 12.09 -10.47 6.07
CA PRO A 5 11.00 -10.41 5.10
C PRO A 5 10.75 -11.77 4.44
N GLU A 6 9.56 -11.95 3.87
CA GLU A 6 8.96 -13.17 3.25
C GLU A 6 7.94 -13.94 4.14
N HIS A 7 7.47 -13.32 5.24
CA HIS A 7 6.40 -13.76 6.17
C HIS A 7 6.68 -15.00 7.09
N ARG A 8 6.41 -14.87 8.41
CA ARG A 8 6.20 -16.00 9.35
C ARG A 8 4.79 -15.94 9.98
N LEU A 9 4.03 -17.01 9.80
CA LEU A 9 2.64 -17.18 10.24
C LEU A 9 2.55 -18.24 11.34
N ASP A 10 3.10 -17.94 12.50
CA ASP A 10 2.76 -18.70 13.70
C ASP A 10 1.71 -17.88 14.44
N TYR A 11 0.42 -18.03 14.07
CA TYR A 11 -0.72 -17.95 14.98
C TYR A 11 -2.07 -18.01 14.23
N PHE A 12 -2.83 -19.06 14.59
CA PHE A 12 -4.28 -19.20 14.60
C PHE A 12 -5.07 -19.43 13.30
N ASN A 13 -5.86 -20.51 13.39
CA ASN A 13 -7.01 -20.87 12.58
C ASN A 13 -8.15 -19.88 12.83
N GLN A 14 -8.76 -19.35 11.78
CA GLN A 14 -10.22 -19.34 11.64
C GLN A 14 -10.66 -19.05 10.21
N THR A 15 -11.72 -19.74 9.84
CA THR A 15 -12.28 -19.96 8.51
C THR A 15 -13.22 -18.83 8.14
N ALA A 16 -13.01 -18.20 6.98
CA ALA A 16 -14.06 -17.42 6.33
C ALA A 16 -13.97 -17.63 4.81
N ARG A 17 -14.87 -18.47 4.30
CA ARG A 17 -15.12 -18.62 2.85
C ARG A 17 -16.16 -17.59 2.44
N GLN A 18 -15.93 -16.87 1.35
CA GLN A 18 -17.04 -16.31 0.57
C GLN A 18 -16.79 -16.43 -0.94
N LYS A 19 -17.89 -16.74 -1.64
CA LYS A 19 -18.01 -17.08 -3.06
C LYS A 19 -18.23 -15.82 -3.88
N PHE A 20 -17.80 -15.85 -5.14
CA PHE A 20 -18.23 -14.97 -6.22
C PHE A 20 -19.77 -14.83 -6.22
N GLY A 21 -20.27 -13.59 -6.23
CA GLY A 21 -21.70 -13.25 -6.14
C GLY A 21 -22.02 -11.91 -6.80
N GLU A 22 -23.32 -11.55 -6.80
CA GLU A 22 -23.90 -10.32 -7.35
C GLU A 22 -23.24 -9.03 -6.82
N PRO A 23 -23.35 -7.88 -7.53
CA PRO A 23 -22.85 -6.60 -7.04
C PRO A 23 -23.41 -6.30 -5.65
N VAL A 24 -22.54 -6.08 -4.68
CA VAL A 24 -22.94 -5.84 -3.28
C VAL A 24 -22.72 -4.38 -2.91
N ASP A 25 -23.60 -3.83 -2.07
CA ASP A 25 -23.42 -2.50 -1.48
C ASP A 25 -22.19 -2.47 -0.56
N ALA A 26 -21.16 -1.75 -1.00
CA ALA A 26 -19.89 -1.59 -0.29
C ALA A 26 -20.05 -0.93 1.09
N ALA A 27 -21.01 0.00 1.23
CA ALA A 27 -21.27 0.68 2.49
C ALA A 27 -21.82 -0.30 3.55
N SER A 28 -22.80 -1.12 3.17
CA SER A 28 -23.36 -2.16 4.03
C SER A 28 -22.31 -3.18 4.50
N ILE A 29 -21.39 -3.59 3.61
CA ILE A 29 -20.28 -4.48 3.97
C ILE A 29 -19.34 -3.81 4.97
N LEU A 30 -18.91 -2.57 4.69
CA LEU A 30 -18.01 -1.85 5.58
C LEU A 30 -18.61 -1.67 6.97
N ILE A 31 -19.88 -1.26 7.04
CA ILE A 31 -20.61 -1.12 8.30
C ILE A 31 -20.62 -2.45 9.07
N THR A 32 -20.97 -3.54 8.40
CA THR A 32 -20.98 -4.88 9.02
C THR A 32 -19.61 -5.25 9.58
N LYS A 33 -18.52 -4.90 8.87
CA LYS A 33 -17.15 -5.20 9.32
C LYS A 33 -16.72 -4.32 10.49
N LEU A 34 -17.08 -3.05 10.49
CA LEU A 34 -16.83 -2.13 11.61
C LEU A 34 -17.52 -2.62 12.90
N TYR A 35 -18.75 -3.14 12.81
CA TYR A 35 -19.48 -3.70 13.96
C TYR A 35 -18.96 -5.07 14.43
N HIS A 36 -18.30 -5.86 13.57
CA HIS A 36 -17.80 -7.20 13.87
C HIS A 36 -16.28 -7.27 14.08
N LEU A 37 -15.65 -6.18 14.54
CA LEU A 37 -14.23 -6.18 14.92
C LEU A 37 -13.91 -7.05 16.17
N GLU A 38 -14.90 -7.73 16.75
CA GLU A 38 -14.71 -8.63 17.88
C GLU A 38 -14.19 -10.01 17.43
N GLY A 39 -12.90 -10.31 17.70
CA GLY A 39 -12.36 -11.68 17.60
C GLY A 39 -11.01 -11.84 16.91
N GLY A 40 -10.39 -10.76 16.43
CA GLY A 40 -9.06 -10.81 15.82
C GLY A 40 -8.81 -9.66 14.84
N PRO A 41 -7.59 -9.57 14.27
CA PRO A 41 -7.26 -8.52 13.30
C PRO A 41 -8.16 -8.63 12.05
N PRO A 42 -8.75 -7.51 11.59
CA PRO A 42 -9.68 -7.51 10.46
C PRO A 42 -8.99 -8.00 9.17
N PRO A 43 -9.71 -8.71 8.30
CA PRO A 43 -9.21 -8.99 6.95
C PRO A 43 -9.11 -7.69 6.15
N ALA A 44 -8.18 -7.64 5.20
CA ALA A 44 -8.15 -6.59 4.19
C ALA A 44 -9.38 -6.73 3.29
N LEU A 45 -10.15 -5.64 3.15
CA LEU A 45 -11.33 -5.58 2.32
C LEU A 45 -10.93 -5.08 0.93
N VAL A 46 -11.31 -5.80 -0.12
CA VAL A 46 -11.08 -5.40 -1.50
C VAL A 46 -12.43 -5.19 -2.16
N PHE A 47 -12.66 -4.00 -2.69
CA PHE A 47 -13.80 -3.69 -3.54
C PHE A 47 -13.28 -3.51 -4.96
N TYR A 48 -13.73 -4.38 -5.86
CA TYR A 48 -13.21 -4.43 -7.23
C TYR A 48 -14.31 -4.36 -8.29
N GLY A 49 -13.90 -4.08 -9.54
CA GLY A 49 -14.82 -3.76 -10.64
C GLY A 49 -15.25 -2.29 -10.67
N LEU A 50 -14.47 -1.43 -10.01
CA LEU A 50 -14.75 0.00 -9.87
C LEU A 50 -14.00 0.81 -10.93
N ASP A 51 -14.66 1.73 -11.62
CA ASP A 51 -13.97 2.79 -12.37
C ASP A 51 -13.38 3.86 -11.44
N ALA A 52 -12.56 4.76 -11.98
CA ALA A 52 -11.86 5.77 -11.20
C ALA A 52 -12.81 6.73 -10.46
N GLU A 53 -13.96 7.07 -11.06
CA GLU A 53 -14.96 7.95 -10.47
C GLU A 53 -15.64 7.27 -9.27
N THR A 54 -16.03 6.00 -9.43
CA THR A 54 -16.66 5.20 -8.38
C THR A 54 -15.68 4.93 -7.25
N GLN A 55 -14.39 4.63 -7.54
CA GLN A 55 -13.36 4.51 -6.51
C GLN A 55 -13.23 5.79 -5.69
N HIS A 56 -13.25 6.95 -6.35
CA HIS A 56 -13.16 8.24 -5.67
C HIS A 56 -14.41 8.54 -4.83
N GLN A 57 -15.62 8.32 -5.36
CA GLN A 57 -16.85 8.46 -4.60
C GLN A 57 -16.87 7.55 -3.37
N LEU A 58 -16.59 6.26 -3.57
CA LEU A 58 -16.61 5.27 -2.50
C LEU A 58 -15.57 5.60 -1.44
N SER A 59 -14.36 6.04 -1.80
CA SER A 59 -13.35 6.45 -0.82
C SER A 59 -13.83 7.59 0.10
N ARG A 60 -14.60 8.55 -0.41
CA ARG A 60 -15.18 9.64 0.38
C ARG A 60 -16.29 9.14 1.29
N GLU A 61 -17.19 8.30 0.77
CA GLU A 61 -18.28 7.71 1.56
C GLU A 61 -17.72 6.86 2.71
N GLN A 62 -16.68 6.07 2.45
CA GLN A 62 -16.00 5.28 3.48
C GLN A 62 -15.37 6.14 4.56
N GLN A 63 -14.68 7.24 4.20
CA GLN A 63 -14.13 8.16 5.19
C GLN A 63 -15.22 8.73 6.10
N ILE A 64 -16.35 9.16 5.53
CA ILE A 64 -17.49 9.68 6.31
C ILE A 64 -18.04 8.60 7.24
N LEU A 65 -18.25 7.39 6.74
CA LEU A 65 -18.77 6.26 7.51
C LEU A 65 -17.84 5.91 8.68
N ILE A 66 -16.54 5.78 8.43
CA ILE A 66 -15.56 5.42 9.46
C ILE A 66 -15.47 6.50 10.54
N GLN A 67 -15.42 7.78 10.14
CA GLN A 67 -15.42 8.91 11.08
C GLN A 67 -16.72 8.98 11.88
N SER A 68 -17.87 8.64 11.28
CA SER A 68 -19.15 8.60 11.99
C SER A 68 -19.23 7.47 13.02
N PHE A 69 -18.55 6.35 12.75
CA PHE A 69 -18.49 5.19 13.65
C PHE A 69 -17.53 5.43 14.81
N ASN A 70 -16.34 5.97 14.54
CA ASN A 70 -15.38 6.35 15.54
C ASN A 70 -14.60 7.60 15.11
N GLN A 71 -14.91 8.73 15.75
CA GLN A 71 -14.34 10.05 15.45
C GLN A 71 -12.83 10.12 15.68
N ASP A 72 -12.28 9.24 16.52
CA ASP A 72 -10.84 9.15 16.80
C ASP A 72 -10.10 8.27 15.78
N THR A 73 -10.79 7.75 14.75
CA THR A 73 -10.14 6.95 13.71
C THR A 73 -9.37 7.83 12.74
N ILE A 74 -8.07 7.58 12.62
CA ILE A 74 -7.23 8.18 11.60
C ILE A 74 -7.49 7.45 10.28
N ASN A 75 -7.89 8.21 9.26
CA ASN A 75 -8.25 7.69 7.94
C ASN A 75 -7.31 8.26 6.89
N ILE A 76 -6.49 7.39 6.28
CA ILE A 76 -5.56 7.75 5.22
C ILE A 76 -6.06 7.18 3.89
N ILE A 77 -6.01 8.00 2.83
CA ILE A 77 -6.16 7.52 1.45
C ILE A 77 -4.77 7.51 0.81
N LEU A 78 -4.33 6.33 0.38
CA LEU A 78 -3.14 6.13 -0.43
C LEU A 78 -3.56 5.95 -1.89
N GLU A 79 -3.38 6.99 -2.69
CA GLU A 79 -3.66 6.96 -4.12
C GLU A 79 -2.42 6.54 -4.91
N LEU A 80 -2.48 5.35 -5.52
CA LEU A 80 -1.37 4.79 -6.27
C LEU A 80 -1.27 5.48 -7.64
N SER A 81 -0.08 5.99 -7.94
CA SER A 81 0.13 6.85 -9.10
C SER A 81 0.18 6.07 -10.43
N THR A 82 -0.33 6.70 -11.50
CA THR A 82 -0.23 6.21 -12.90
C THR A 82 1.05 6.65 -13.60
N SER A 83 1.96 7.34 -12.89
CA SER A 83 3.15 7.92 -13.52
C SER A 83 4.16 6.83 -13.87
N GLY A 84 4.67 6.85 -15.12
CA GLY A 84 5.50 5.80 -15.74
C GLY A 84 6.89 5.57 -15.14
N CYS A 85 7.11 5.97 -13.89
CA CYS A 85 8.28 5.61 -13.09
C CYS A 85 7.82 5.22 -11.68
N TRP A 86 6.93 4.22 -11.64
CA TRP A 86 6.48 3.61 -10.40
C TRP A 86 7.68 3.11 -9.59
N ASP A 87 7.70 3.44 -8.29
CA ASP A 87 8.74 3.03 -7.33
C ASP A 87 8.07 2.73 -5.98
N ALA A 88 8.21 1.49 -5.50
CA ALA A 88 7.63 1.06 -4.22
C ALA A 88 8.11 1.92 -3.03
N GLY A 89 9.37 2.39 -3.07
CA GLY A 89 9.92 3.28 -2.06
C GLY A 89 9.14 4.59 -1.99
N ARG A 90 8.84 5.20 -3.14
CA ARG A 90 8.06 6.45 -3.22
C ARG A 90 6.63 6.29 -2.69
N GLU A 91 5.94 5.21 -3.05
CA GLU A 91 4.58 4.98 -2.56
C GLU A 91 4.54 4.78 -1.03
N MET A 92 5.55 4.10 -0.47
CA MET A 92 5.72 4.03 1.00
C MET A 92 6.06 5.39 1.62
N LEU A 93 6.86 6.22 0.93
CA LEU A 93 7.16 7.58 1.39
C LEU A 93 5.92 8.48 1.40
N HIS A 94 5.03 8.38 0.41
CA HIS A 94 3.75 9.11 0.41
C HIS A 94 2.86 8.72 1.59
N LEU A 95 2.79 7.43 1.94
CA LEU A 95 2.06 6.98 3.12
C LEU A 95 2.69 7.53 4.40
N HIS A 96 4.03 7.49 4.50
CA HIS A 96 4.78 8.08 5.59
C HIS A 96 4.48 9.59 5.75
N GLU A 97 4.50 10.36 4.66
CA GLU A 97 4.21 11.80 4.67
C GLU A 97 2.76 12.07 5.10
N SER A 98 1.81 11.27 4.62
CA SER A 98 0.39 11.39 4.99
C SER A 98 0.16 11.16 6.48
N LEU A 99 0.84 10.17 7.06
CA LEU A 99 0.76 9.88 8.50
C LEU A 99 1.54 10.89 9.35
N SER A 100 2.64 11.45 8.83
CA SER A 100 3.45 12.46 9.54
C SER A 100 2.72 13.80 9.73
N GLN A 101 1.57 14.01 9.08
CA GLN A 101 0.70 15.16 9.35
C GLN A 101 0.06 15.09 10.75
N PHE A 102 0.08 13.91 11.38
CA PHE A 102 -0.39 13.70 12.74
C PHE A 102 0.81 13.69 13.69
N ASP A 103 0.84 14.62 14.65
CA ASP A 103 1.97 14.83 15.58
C ASP A 103 2.42 13.57 16.35
N ASP A 104 1.53 12.57 16.43
CA ASP A 104 1.74 11.33 17.17
C ASP A 104 2.53 10.27 16.40
N PHE A 105 2.68 10.44 15.09
CA PHE A 105 3.39 9.49 14.24
C PHE A 105 4.85 9.89 14.09
N THR A 106 5.75 8.94 14.41
CA THR A 106 7.19 9.13 14.23
C THR A 106 7.82 7.93 13.56
N PHE A 107 8.73 8.20 12.61
CA PHE A 107 9.26 7.18 11.71
C PHE A 107 10.79 6.96 11.71
N PRO A 108 11.48 6.95 12.87
CA PRO A 108 12.92 6.81 12.93
C PRO A 108 13.52 5.56 12.30
N ALA A 109 12.83 4.42 12.31
CA ALA A 109 13.35 3.22 11.69
C ALA A 109 13.21 3.28 10.17
N PHE A 110 12.02 3.66 9.69
CA PHE A 110 11.74 3.81 8.27
C PHE A 110 12.59 4.92 7.63
N ASP A 111 12.70 6.07 8.28
CA ASP A 111 13.52 7.22 7.86
C ASP A 111 14.96 6.78 7.53
N ILE A 112 15.62 6.08 8.47
CA ILE A 112 16.99 5.62 8.28
C ILE A 112 17.06 4.58 7.16
N ALA A 113 16.15 3.61 7.15
CA ALA A 113 16.13 2.56 6.13
C ALA A 113 15.92 3.13 4.72
N TYR A 114 15.00 4.07 4.58
CA TYR A 114 14.72 4.77 3.32
C TYR A 114 15.91 5.62 2.88
N GLY A 115 16.57 6.33 3.80
CA GLY A 115 17.80 7.07 3.50
C GLY A 115 18.91 6.15 2.94
N ILE A 116 19.11 4.99 3.55
CA ILE A 116 20.05 3.98 3.06
C ILE A 116 19.64 3.48 1.67
N TYR A 117 18.36 3.18 1.46
CA TYR A 117 17.81 2.77 0.16
C TYR A 117 18.09 3.84 -0.91
N TRP A 118 17.70 5.09 -0.65
CA TRP A 118 17.79 6.19 -1.60
C TRP A 118 19.23 6.44 -2.07
N ILE A 119 20.18 6.45 -1.14
CA ILE A 119 21.60 6.65 -1.45
C ILE A 119 22.14 5.50 -2.30
N LYS A 120 21.75 4.27 -1.99
CA LYS A 120 22.17 3.09 -2.76
C LYS A 120 21.52 3.04 -4.15
N SER A 121 20.29 3.50 -4.29
CA SER A 121 19.58 3.62 -5.57
C SER A 121 20.11 4.77 -6.43
N ASN A 122 20.82 5.74 -5.83
CA ASN A 122 21.37 6.90 -6.52
C ASN A 122 22.88 7.11 -6.23
N PRO A 123 23.75 6.14 -6.59
CA PRO A 123 25.16 6.14 -6.21
C PRO A 123 25.99 7.31 -6.81
N GLY A 124 25.47 8.00 -7.82
CA GLY A 124 26.09 9.16 -8.44
C GLY A 124 25.73 10.52 -7.82
N LEU A 125 24.80 10.56 -6.86
CA LEU A 125 24.42 11.81 -6.20
C LEU A 125 25.36 12.12 -5.04
N LEU A 126 25.97 13.31 -5.07
CA LEU A 126 26.74 13.83 -3.94
C LEU A 126 25.78 14.22 -2.82
N ILE A 127 25.86 13.51 -1.70
CA ILE A 127 25.03 13.79 -0.52
C ILE A 127 25.53 15.07 0.15
N ASN A 128 24.67 16.09 0.17
CA ASN A 128 24.84 17.36 0.87
C ASN A 128 23.48 17.80 1.44
N SER A 129 23.47 18.89 2.21
CA SER A 129 22.23 19.43 2.79
C SER A 129 21.13 19.66 1.74
N ASP A 130 21.51 20.06 0.53
CA ASP A 130 20.59 20.52 -0.50
C ASP A 130 19.95 19.34 -1.25
N THR A 131 20.75 18.31 -1.56
CA THR A 131 20.27 17.04 -2.13
C THR A 131 19.42 16.25 -1.15
N LEU A 132 19.74 16.31 0.14
CA LEU A 132 18.91 15.72 1.18
C LEU A 132 17.59 16.50 1.30
N SER A 133 17.61 17.84 1.25
CA SER A 133 16.41 18.68 1.26
C SER A 133 15.49 18.44 0.05
N PHE A 134 16.05 18.09 -1.11
CA PHE A 134 15.29 17.73 -2.31
C PHE A 134 14.47 16.45 -2.15
N CYS A 135 14.83 15.58 -1.22
CA CYS A 135 14.17 14.29 -1.09
C CYS A 135 12.75 14.39 -0.50
N ASN A 136 12.25 15.58 -0.13
CA ASN A 136 11.02 15.80 0.66
C ASN A 136 10.93 14.94 1.94
N LEU A 137 12.02 14.28 2.30
CA LEU A 137 12.15 13.51 3.52
C LEU A 137 12.08 14.53 4.66
N GLY A 138 10.98 14.49 5.41
CA GLY A 138 10.59 15.56 6.34
C GLY A 138 11.74 16.05 7.22
N CYS A 139 11.64 17.29 7.72
CA CYS A 139 12.72 17.98 8.44
C CYS A 139 13.38 17.17 9.58
N SER A 140 12.66 16.20 10.17
CA SER A 140 13.19 15.31 11.23
C SER A 140 14.19 14.26 10.72
N PHE A 141 14.09 13.83 9.46
CA PHE A 141 15.05 12.92 8.82
C PHE A 141 16.39 13.63 8.53
N LEU A 142 16.32 14.85 7.96
CA LEU A 142 17.51 15.63 7.58
C LEU A 142 18.38 15.97 8.78
N SER A 143 17.76 16.36 9.90
CA SER A 143 18.46 16.65 11.14
C SER A 143 19.16 15.41 11.72
N ARG A 144 18.54 14.22 11.63
CA ARG A 144 19.17 12.96 12.08
C ARG A 144 20.33 12.53 11.19
N LEU A 145 20.21 12.68 9.87
CA LEU A 145 21.32 12.37 8.96
C LEU A 145 22.49 13.33 9.10
N ALA A 146 22.23 14.60 9.44
CA ALA A 146 23.27 15.60 9.62
C ALA A 146 24.32 15.16 10.66
N VAL A 147 23.87 14.46 11.72
CA VAL A 147 24.78 13.93 12.73
C VAL A 147 25.63 12.78 12.21
N GLY A 148 25.28 12.13 11.10
CA GLY A 148 26.09 11.11 10.45
C GLY A 148 27.06 11.64 9.39
N LEU A 149 26.85 12.85 8.88
CA LEU A 149 27.60 13.38 7.73
C LEU A 149 29.10 13.53 8.01
N ASP A 150 29.90 12.93 7.14
CA ASP A 150 31.35 13.10 7.00
C ASP A 150 31.67 13.53 5.57
N LYS A 151 32.34 14.68 5.42
CA LYS A 151 32.63 15.28 4.11
C LYS A 151 33.53 14.42 3.21
N LYS A 152 34.25 13.43 3.76
CA LYS A 152 35.18 12.55 3.03
C LYS A 152 34.68 11.12 2.90
N LYS A 153 33.81 10.66 3.80
CA LYS A 153 33.35 9.26 3.88
C LYS A 153 31.85 9.07 3.63
N GLY A 154 31.09 10.13 3.41
CA GLY A 154 29.64 10.06 3.26
C GLY A 154 28.95 10.00 4.62
N ILE A 155 27.92 9.16 4.76
CA ILE A 155 27.16 9.03 6.03
C ILE A 155 27.72 7.90 6.88
N ASP A 156 28.12 8.20 8.12
CA ASP A 156 28.37 7.19 9.15
C ASP A 156 27.04 6.69 9.74
N TRP A 157 26.51 5.62 9.15
CA TRP A 157 25.26 4.99 9.59
C TRP A 157 25.33 4.45 11.02
N SER A 158 26.51 4.04 11.50
CA SER A 158 26.62 3.51 12.87
C SER A 158 26.36 4.59 13.90
N ARG A 159 26.85 5.81 13.62
CA ARG A 159 26.60 7.01 14.43
C ARG A 159 25.13 7.43 14.39
N VAL A 160 24.53 7.49 13.19
CA VAL A 160 23.10 7.83 13.02
C VAL A 160 22.19 6.85 13.80
N ILE A 161 22.40 5.54 13.61
CA ILE A 161 21.62 4.51 14.28
C ILE A 161 21.85 4.55 15.80
N GLY A 162 23.09 4.72 16.24
CA GLY A 162 23.45 4.78 17.66
C GLY A 162 22.79 5.95 18.39
N GLN A 163 22.77 7.13 17.78
CA GLN A 163 22.08 8.30 18.35
C GLN A 163 20.56 8.10 18.37
N THR A 164 19.99 7.60 17.27
CA THR A 164 18.54 7.34 17.19
C THR A 164 18.10 6.36 18.28
N LEU A 165 18.88 5.31 18.55
CA LEU A 165 18.64 4.37 19.66
C LEU A 165 18.66 5.02 21.04
N ALA A 166 19.50 6.05 21.23
CA ALA A 166 19.63 6.77 22.49
C ALA A 166 18.47 7.74 22.73
N GLU A 167 17.92 8.32 21.66
CA GLU A 167 16.80 9.27 21.70
C GLU A 167 15.42 8.58 21.69
N LEU A 168 15.38 7.25 21.52
CA LEU A 168 14.13 6.53 21.51
C LEU A 168 13.40 6.58 22.86
N PRO A 169 12.08 6.88 22.88
CA PRO A 169 11.26 6.78 24.08
C PRO A 169 11.33 5.38 24.72
N GLU A 170 11.23 5.33 26.05
CA GLU A 170 11.09 4.08 26.79
C GLU A 170 9.83 3.33 26.32
N GLY A 171 9.96 2.02 26.10
CA GLY A 171 8.87 1.17 25.59
C GLY A 171 8.88 0.93 24.06
N ARG A 172 9.61 1.72 23.26
CA ARG A 172 9.72 1.46 21.81
C ARG A 172 10.54 0.20 21.52
N ASN A 173 10.17 -0.52 20.46
CA ASN A 173 10.85 -1.74 20.03
C ASN A 173 12.27 -1.46 19.50
N LYS A 174 13.27 -1.48 20.40
CA LYS A 174 14.69 -1.29 20.05
C LYS A 174 15.24 -2.38 19.11
N LYS A 175 14.56 -3.51 18.93
CA LYS A 175 15.03 -4.58 18.02
C LYS A 175 14.94 -4.17 16.56
N SER A 176 13.89 -3.43 16.18
CA SER A 176 13.72 -2.92 14.81
C SER A 176 14.88 -2.01 14.44
N ILE A 177 15.16 -1.00 15.26
CA ILE A 177 16.27 -0.07 15.01
C ILE A 177 17.65 -0.77 15.03
N LYS A 178 17.86 -1.78 15.88
CA LYS A 178 19.10 -2.58 15.84
C LYS A 178 19.27 -3.36 14.53
N SER A 179 18.20 -3.75 13.84
CA SER A 179 18.31 -4.43 12.55
C SER A 179 18.81 -3.51 11.43
N LEU A 180 18.71 -2.17 11.60
CA LEU A 180 19.24 -1.18 10.66
C LEU A 180 20.76 -1.29 10.47
N TYR A 181 21.51 -1.78 11.46
CA TYR A 181 22.97 -1.95 11.34
C TYR A 181 23.37 -2.92 10.21
N SER A 182 22.46 -3.78 9.76
CA SER A 182 22.72 -4.72 8.66
C SER A 182 22.49 -4.12 7.26
N LEU A 183 21.65 -3.08 7.15
CA LEU A 183 21.23 -2.52 5.86
C LEU A 183 22.36 -1.88 5.03
N PRO A 184 23.38 -1.21 5.62
CA PRO A 184 24.48 -0.65 4.83
C PRO A 184 25.25 -1.71 4.04
N GLY A 185 25.27 -2.97 4.49
CA GLY A 185 25.89 -4.09 3.78
C GLY A 185 25.03 -4.71 2.67
N MET A 186 23.77 -4.32 2.54
CA MET A 186 22.82 -4.87 1.55
C MET A 186 22.82 -4.08 0.23
N SER A 187 22.30 -4.67 -0.84
CA SER A 187 22.01 -3.96 -2.10
C SER A 187 20.76 -3.07 -1.98
N ALA A 188 20.56 -2.12 -2.89
CA ALA A 188 19.36 -1.27 -2.90
C ALA A 188 18.06 -2.10 -2.97
N ALA A 189 18.01 -3.09 -3.88
CA ALA A 189 16.87 -3.99 -4.04
C ALA A 189 16.61 -4.84 -2.78
N GLN A 190 17.68 -5.25 -2.07
CA GLN A 190 17.53 -5.91 -0.78
C GLN A 190 16.92 -4.94 0.24
N VAL A 191 17.46 -3.74 0.43
CA VAL A 191 16.91 -2.76 1.39
C VAL A 191 15.45 -2.43 1.09
N LEU A 192 15.08 -2.29 -0.19
CA LEU A 192 13.69 -2.06 -0.61
C LEU A 192 12.72 -3.11 -0.06
N LYS A 193 13.12 -4.40 -0.04
CA LYS A 193 12.30 -5.48 0.52
C LYS A 193 12.07 -5.36 2.03
N TRP A 194 12.91 -4.61 2.74
CA TRP A 194 12.81 -4.42 4.19
C TRP A 194 12.04 -3.15 4.58
N LEU A 195 11.91 -2.18 3.67
CA LEU A 195 11.20 -0.93 3.95
C LEU A 195 9.78 -1.12 4.52
N PRO A 196 8.94 -2.05 4.00
CA PRO A 196 7.60 -2.27 4.57
C PRO A 196 7.61 -2.63 6.06
N ALA A 197 8.60 -3.44 6.48
CA ALA A 197 8.69 -3.89 7.87
C ALA A 197 9.09 -2.74 8.81
N PHE A 198 10.03 -1.88 8.38
CA PHE A 198 10.40 -0.70 9.16
C PHE A 198 9.27 0.33 9.24
N LEU A 199 8.56 0.55 8.13
CA LEU A 199 7.38 1.42 8.13
C LEU A 199 6.32 0.91 9.08
N ALA A 200 6.02 -0.40 9.02
CA ALA A 200 5.06 -1.03 9.89
C ALA A 200 5.44 -0.91 11.37
N ASP A 201 6.70 -1.19 11.72
CA ASP A 201 7.16 -1.11 13.12
C ASP A 201 7.00 0.30 13.71
N ASP A 202 7.24 1.34 12.90
CA ASP A 202 7.07 2.73 13.32
C ASP A 202 5.59 3.11 13.45
N ILE A 203 4.73 2.65 12.54
CA ILE A 203 3.27 2.81 12.65
C ILE A 203 2.77 2.15 13.93
N LYS A 204 3.18 0.90 14.20
CA LYS A 204 2.80 0.17 15.43
C LYS A 204 3.26 0.87 16.69
N ALA A 205 4.49 1.35 16.69
CA ALA A 205 5.03 2.07 17.84
C ALA A 205 4.18 3.32 18.13
N SER A 206 3.78 4.04 17.08
CA SER A 206 2.96 5.25 17.19
C SER A 206 1.54 4.94 17.68
N LEU A 207 0.90 3.90 17.15
CA LEU A 207 -0.44 3.46 17.59
C LEU A 207 -0.45 3.00 19.06
N ASN A 208 0.54 2.21 19.47
CA ASN A 208 0.63 1.69 20.84
C ASN A 208 0.90 2.77 21.89
N ALA A 209 1.61 3.84 21.53
CA ALA A 209 1.96 4.92 22.47
C ALA A 209 0.72 5.67 23.00
N LYS A 210 -0.36 5.71 22.20
CA LYS A 210 -1.56 6.48 22.52
C LYS A 210 -2.75 5.62 22.94
N ASN A 211 -2.78 4.32 22.62
CA ASN A 211 -3.87 3.38 22.98
C ASN A 211 -5.29 3.87 22.66
N THR A 212 -5.45 4.83 21.74
CA THR A 212 -6.70 5.58 21.54
C THR A 212 -7.19 5.57 20.09
N TYR A 213 -6.30 5.37 19.11
CA TYR A 213 -6.65 5.54 17.69
C TYR A 213 -6.84 4.21 16.98
N CYS A 214 -7.92 4.10 16.21
CA CYS A 214 -8.02 3.13 15.11
C CYS A 214 -7.33 3.76 13.88
N LEU A 215 -6.60 2.96 13.10
CA LEU A 215 -6.04 3.41 11.83
C LEU A 215 -6.71 2.64 10.69
N SER A 216 -7.20 3.41 9.72
CA SER A 216 -7.73 2.92 8.46
C SER A 216 -6.88 3.44 7.30
N ILE A 217 -6.50 2.56 6.39
CA ILE A 217 -5.77 2.90 5.17
C ILE A 217 -6.57 2.38 3.98
N THR A 218 -7.06 3.33 3.17
CA THR A 218 -7.71 3.05 1.89
C THR A 218 -6.70 3.20 0.76
N VAL A 219 -6.40 2.12 0.07
CA VAL A 219 -5.56 2.09 -1.14
C VAL A 219 -6.46 2.24 -2.36
N LYS A 220 -6.22 3.26 -3.18
CA LYS A 220 -6.98 3.56 -4.41
C LYS A 220 -6.10 3.34 -5.64
N GLY A 221 -6.69 2.85 -6.72
CA GLY A 221 -6.01 2.68 -8.00
C GLY A 221 -4.99 1.53 -7.99
N TYR A 222 -5.30 0.40 -7.34
CA TYR A 222 -4.40 -0.75 -7.28
C TYR A 222 -3.95 -1.25 -8.68
N GLU A 223 -4.81 -1.15 -9.68
CA GLU A 223 -4.49 -1.44 -11.08
C GLU A 223 -3.33 -0.61 -11.64
N ASN A 224 -3.07 0.57 -11.07
CA ASN A 224 -2.01 1.48 -11.51
C ASN A 224 -0.62 0.91 -11.26
N LEU A 225 -0.48 -0.07 -10.35
CA LEU A 225 0.80 -0.78 -10.13
C LEU A 225 1.26 -1.53 -11.38
N PHE A 226 0.34 -1.85 -12.29
CA PHE A 226 0.57 -2.77 -13.41
C PHE A 226 0.55 -2.11 -14.79
N THR A 227 0.41 -0.78 -14.87
CA THR A 227 0.26 -0.04 -16.14
C THR A 227 1.36 -0.35 -17.16
N ASP A 228 2.58 -0.61 -16.68
CA ASP A 228 3.76 -0.87 -17.53
C ASP A 228 4.18 -2.35 -17.54
N THR A 229 3.36 -3.27 -17.00
CA THR A 229 3.77 -4.67 -16.78
C THR A 229 2.86 -5.66 -17.49
N LEU A 230 3.40 -6.37 -18.49
CA LEU A 230 2.68 -7.38 -19.27
C LEU A 230 2.82 -8.82 -18.73
N SER A 231 3.64 -9.05 -17.69
CA SER A 231 3.91 -10.40 -17.17
C SER A 231 3.45 -10.60 -15.73
N THR A 232 2.88 -11.77 -15.44
CA THR A 232 2.43 -12.17 -14.10
C THR A 232 3.54 -12.12 -13.05
N ALA A 233 4.78 -12.47 -13.41
CA ALA A 233 5.92 -12.39 -12.51
C ALA A 233 6.22 -10.94 -12.09
N GLY A 234 6.15 -9.99 -13.04
CA GLY A 234 6.29 -8.58 -12.73
C GLY A 234 5.16 -8.02 -11.86
N TRP A 235 3.93 -8.55 -12.01
CA TRP A 235 2.82 -8.14 -11.14
C TRP A 235 3.08 -8.47 -9.67
N LEU A 236 3.55 -9.69 -9.39
CA LEU A 236 3.83 -10.14 -8.01
C LEU A 236 5.00 -9.40 -7.35
N GLU A 237 5.88 -8.80 -8.14
CA GLU A 237 6.97 -7.97 -7.64
C GLU A 237 6.48 -6.55 -7.35
N LYS A 238 5.64 -5.97 -8.21
CA LYS A 238 5.09 -4.62 -8.06
C LYS A 238 4.27 -4.46 -6.78
N ASP A 239 3.45 -5.43 -6.41
CA ASP A 239 2.61 -5.33 -5.21
C ASP A 239 3.24 -5.96 -3.95
N TYR A 240 4.49 -6.45 -4.04
CA TYR A 240 5.19 -7.09 -2.92
C TYR A 240 5.22 -6.20 -1.67
N TRP A 241 5.58 -4.93 -1.83
CA TRP A 241 5.69 -4.00 -0.71
C TRP A 241 4.35 -3.82 0.02
N LEU A 242 3.24 -3.79 -0.71
CA LEU A 242 1.90 -3.60 -0.17
C LEU A 242 1.45 -4.84 0.59
N ARG A 243 1.71 -6.04 0.04
CA ARG A 243 1.46 -7.31 0.73
C ARG A 243 2.25 -7.42 2.03
N GLU A 244 3.55 -7.11 2.00
CA GLU A 244 4.39 -7.10 3.20
C GLU A 244 3.89 -6.09 4.23
N LEU A 245 3.54 -4.88 3.80
CA LEU A 245 3.04 -3.85 4.71
C LEU A 245 1.73 -4.26 5.40
N ILE A 246 0.76 -4.78 4.64
CA ILE A 246 -0.51 -5.29 5.18
C ILE A 246 -0.28 -6.46 6.13
N ALA A 247 0.59 -7.41 5.77
CA ALA A 247 0.92 -8.54 6.63
C ALA A 247 1.60 -8.11 7.93
N HIS A 248 2.42 -7.05 7.87
CA HIS A 248 3.04 -6.47 9.04
C HIS A 248 2.10 -5.58 9.85
N LEU A 249 0.96 -5.11 9.33
CA LEU A 249 -0.01 -4.26 10.03
C LEU A 249 -1.41 -4.89 10.11
N PRO A 250 -1.57 -6.06 10.76
CA PRO A 250 -2.85 -6.72 10.89
C PRO A 250 -3.88 -5.94 11.73
N GLU A 251 -3.42 -5.04 12.62
CA GLU A 251 -4.28 -4.18 13.44
C GLU A 251 -4.88 -2.99 12.68
N VAL A 252 -4.37 -2.69 11.48
CA VAL A 252 -4.87 -1.60 10.63
C VAL A 252 -6.03 -2.11 9.79
N MET A 253 -7.08 -1.30 9.67
CA MET A 253 -8.17 -1.60 8.74
C MET A 253 -7.73 -1.24 7.32
N TRP A 254 -7.54 -2.26 6.49
CA TRP A 254 -7.14 -2.10 5.08
C TRP A 254 -8.34 -2.18 4.16
N ILE A 255 -8.47 -1.19 3.30
CA ILE A 255 -9.47 -1.16 2.23
C ILE A 255 -8.74 -0.95 0.91
N VAL A 256 -8.97 -1.80 -0.08
CA VAL A 256 -8.39 -1.68 -1.43
C VAL A 256 -9.52 -1.46 -2.41
N LEU A 257 -9.46 -0.32 -3.11
CA LEU A 257 -10.37 0.02 -4.20
C LEU A 257 -9.63 -0.19 -5.52
N SER A 258 -10.22 -1.00 -6.40
CA SER A 258 -9.58 -1.33 -7.67
C SER A 258 -10.58 -1.55 -8.79
N SER A 259 -10.13 -1.39 -10.02
CA SER A 259 -10.84 -1.90 -11.18
C SER A 259 -10.70 -3.41 -11.36
N ILE A 260 -9.67 -4.04 -10.81
CA ILE A 260 -9.37 -5.47 -10.99
C ILE A 260 -9.38 -6.23 -9.67
N ARG A 261 -9.59 -7.55 -9.74
CA ARG A 261 -9.43 -8.42 -8.57
C ARG A 261 -7.95 -8.47 -8.16
N VAL A 262 -7.71 -8.49 -6.84
CA VAL A 262 -6.38 -8.68 -6.25
C VAL A 262 -6.07 -10.18 -6.20
N PRO A 263 -5.05 -10.70 -6.91
CA PRO A 263 -4.89 -12.15 -7.08
C PRO A 263 -4.01 -12.81 -6.00
N TRP A 264 -3.79 -12.18 -4.85
CA TRP A 264 -2.82 -12.66 -3.85
C TRP A 264 -3.10 -14.07 -3.35
N ASP A 265 -4.37 -14.41 -3.17
CA ASP A 265 -4.83 -15.73 -2.70
C ASP A 265 -4.66 -16.85 -3.73
N ASP A 266 -4.47 -16.51 -5.00
CA ASP A 266 -4.19 -17.47 -6.08
C ASP A 266 -2.74 -17.97 -6.01
N TYR A 267 -1.80 -17.08 -5.66
CA TYR A 267 -0.36 -17.39 -5.61
C TYR A 267 0.13 -17.71 -4.19
N TYR A 268 -0.52 -17.15 -3.17
CA TYR A 268 -0.09 -17.21 -1.78
C TYR A 268 -1.27 -17.63 -0.89
N PRO A 269 -1.43 -18.95 -0.62
CA PRO A 269 -2.59 -19.49 0.08
C PRO A 269 -2.88 -18.87 1.46
N GLN A 270 -1.86 -18.30 2.12
CA GLN A 270 -2.02 -17.58 3.39
C GLN A 270 -2.97 -16.37 3.30
N TRP A 271 -3.18 -15.81 2.10
CA TRP A 271 -4.07 -14.67 1.90
C TRP A 271 -5.55 -15.06 1.80
N LYS A 272 -5.89 -16.34 1.62
CA LYS A 272 -7.28 -16.81 1.42
C LYS A 272 -8.26 -16.39 2.51
N ASN A 273 -7.81 -16.32 3.76
CA ASN A 273 -8.65 -15.91 4.90
C ASN A 273 -8.34 -14.47 5.37
N ARG A 274 -7.41 -13.77 4.71
CA ARG A 274 -6.96 -12.41 5.04
C ARG A 274 -7.44 -11.37 4.04
N LEU A 275 -7.85 -11.80 2.86
CA LEU A 275 -8.35 -10.96 1.80
C LEU A 275 -9.83 -11.28 1.56
N GLN A 276 -10.72 -10.32 1.80
CA GLN A 276 -12.14 -10.45 1.49
C GLN A 276 -12.45 -9.55 0.31
N GLN A 277 -12.79 -10.17 -0.82
CA GLN A 277 -12.97 -9.46 -2.08
C GLN A 277 -14.43 -9.43 -2.49
N TYR A 278 -14.91 -8.25 -2.86
CA TYR A 278 -16.28 -7.97 -3.21
C TYR A 278 -16.32 -7.29 -4.58
N LEU A 279 -17.04 -7.91 -5.52
CA LEU A 279 -17.36 -7.28 -6.79
C LEU A 279 -18.48 -6.27 -6.53
N THR A 280 -18.18 -4.98 -6.68
CA THR A 280 -19.12 -3.89 -6.35
C THR A 280 -19.70 -3.23 -7.59
N GLY A 281 -19.14 -3.51 -8.77
CA GLY A 281 -19.61 -2.98 -10.03
C GLY A 281 -19.36 -3.97 -11.17
N ARG A 282 -20.38 -4.17 -12.00
CA ARG A 282 -20.20 -4.56 -13.41
C ARG A 282 -20.94 -3.52 -14.22
N LEU A 283 -20.30 -2.99 -15.27
CA LEU A 283 -21.04 -2.33 -16.33
C LEU A 283 -22.04 -3.36 -16.86
N ASN A 284 -23.31 -2.98 -16.94
CA ASN A 284 -24.28 -3.81 -17.61
C ASN A 284 -23.96 -3.79 -19.12
N ASP A 285 -24.38 -4.84 -19.82
CA ASP A 285 -24.11 -5.00 -21.25
C ASP A 285 -24.59 -3.79 -22.07
N HIS A 286 -25.68 -3.14 -21.66
CA HIS A 286 -26.20 -1.97 -22.35
C HIS A 286 -25.27 -0.75 -22.25
N ASP A 287 -24.72 -0.47 -21.08
CA ASP A 287 -23.78 0.63 -20.85
C ASP A 287 -22.45 0.38 -21.56
N ILE A 288 -21.99 -0.88 -21.60
CA ILE A 288 -20.82 -1.28 -22.38
C ILE A 288 -21.05 -1.00 -23.87
N LEU A 289 -22.17 -1.48 -24.43
CA LEU A 289 -22.49 -1.29 -25.84
C LEU A 289 -22.63 0.20 -26.20
N ASN A 290 -23.31 0.98 -25.36
CA ASN A 290 -23.42 2.44 -25.54
C ASN A 290 -22.04 3.11 -25.52
N HIS A 291 -21.16 2.69 -24.62
CA HIS A 291 -19.78 3.17 -24.57
C HIS A 291 -18.99 2.80 -25.84
N LEU A 292 -19.09 1.55 -26.32
CA LEU A 292 -18.42 1.10 -27.55
C LEU A 292 -18.88 1.89 -28.78
N VAL A 293 -20.19 2.13 -28.91
CA VAL A 293 -20.77 2.98 -29.96
C VAL A 293 -20.22 4.41 -29.86
N SER A 294 -20.13 4.97 -28.66
CA SER A 294 -19.54 6.32 -28.45
C SER A 294 -18.06 6.41 -28.85
N GLN A 295 -17.35 5.28 -28.84
CA GLN A 295 -15.95 5.15 -29.26
C GLN A 295 -15.77 4.79 -30.74
N GLY A 296 -16.87 4.71 -31.51
CA GLY A 296 -16.88 4.38 -32.94
C GLY A 296 -16.82 2.89 -33.26
N ILE A 297 -16.97 2.01 -32.26
CA ILE A 297 -16.99 0.55 -32.43
C ILE A 297 -18.44 0.12 -32.59
N THR A 298 -18.90 0.01 -33.84
CA THR A 298 -20.32 -0.27 -34.18
C THR A 298 -20.57 -1.65 -34.77
N GLU A 299 -19.52 -2.41 -35.08
CA GLU A 299 -19.64 -3.76 -35.66
C GLU A 299 -20.03 -4.78 -34.59
N ASP A 300 -21.13 -5.52 -34.82
CA ASP A 300 -21.73 -6.45 -33.84
C ASP A 300 -20.74 -7.53 -33.37
N GLN A 301 -19.90 -8.05 -34.27
CA GLN A 301 -18.91 -9.08 -33.94
C GLN A 301 -17.83 -8.57 -32.97
N ASP A 302 -17.42 -7.32 -33.15
CA ASP A 302 -16.38 -6.69 -32.32
C ASP A 302 -16.94 -6.28 -30.96
N GLN A 303 -18.18 -5.79 -30.96
CA GLN A 303 -18.93 -5.54 -29.73
C GLN A 303 -19.12 -6.82 -28.91
N GLU A 304 -19.54 -7.92 -29.52
CA GLU A 304 -19.67 -9.22 -28.82
C GLU A 304 -18.33 -9.74 -28.28
N GLY A 305 -17.25 -9.57 -29.05
CA GLY A 305 -15.90 -9.95 -28.63
C GLY A 305 -15.44 -9.16 -27.41
N ILE A 306 -15.56 -7.84 -27.45
CA ILE A 306 -15.17 -6.94 -26.36
C ILE A 306 -16.06 -7.14 -25.13
N LEU A 307 -17.36 -7.38 -25.31
CA LEU A 307 -18.30 -7.65 -24.21
C LEU A 307 -17.93 -8.95 -23.47
N LYS A 308 -17.57 -10.02 -24.20
CA LYS A 308 -17.07 -11.26 -23.61
C LYS A 308 -15.72 -11.10 -22.89
N LEU A 309 -14.79 -10.35 -23.49
CA LEU A 309 -13.45 -10.14 -22.93
C LEU A 309 -13.45 -9.21 -21.70
N SER A 310 -14.30 -8.18 -21.71
CA SER A 310 -14.40 -7.21 -20.62
C SER A 310 -15.04 -7.78 -19.36
N GLN A 311 -15.91 -8.78 -19.49
CA GLN A 311 -16.70 -9.36 -18.39
C GLN A 311 -17.49 -8.31 -17.58
N GLY A 312 -17.78 -7.15 -18.17
CA GLY A 312 -18.39 -6.00 -17.50
C GLY A 312 -17.49 -5.26 -16.53
N ILE A 313 -16.18 -5.50 -16.54
CA ILE A 313 -15.20 -4.81 -15.69
C ILE A 313 -14.63 -3.61 -16.46
N PRO A 314 -14.74 -2.36 -15.93
CA PRO A 314 -14.29 -1.15 -16.64
C PRO A 314 -12.85 -1.21 -17.17
N TYR A 315 -11.92 -1.75 -16.38
CA TYR A 315 -10.52 -1.86 -16.79
C TYR A 315 -10.31 -2.86 -17.93
N TYR A 316 -10.99 -4.01 -17.92
CA TYR A 316 -10.90 -4.96 -19.03
C TYR A 316 -11.59 -4.45 -20.29
N LEU A 317 -12.65 -3.64 -20.16
CA LEU A 317 -13.26 -2.92 -21.27
C LEU A 317 -12.27 -1.95 -21.92
N ASP A 318 -11.56 -1.14 -21.13
CA ASP A 318 -10.54 -0.22 -21.63
C ASP A 318 -9.36 -0.96 -22.29
N LEU A 319 -8.91 -2.08 -21.71
CA LEU A 319 -7.87 -2.92 -22.31
C LEU A 319 -8.31 -3.53 -23.65
N ALA A 320 -9.54 -4.06 -23.72
CA ALA A 320 -10.08 -4.69 -24.92
C ALA A 320 -10.29 -3.68 -26.05
N THR A 321 -10.77 -2.47 -25.75
CA THR A 321 -10.95 -1.41 -26.75
C THR A 321 -9.61 -0.85 -27.26
N LYS A 322 -8.59 -0.74 -26.40
CA LYS A 322 -7.23 -0.34 -26.81
C LYS A 322 -6.60 -1.33 -27.79
N ASN A 323 -6.76 -2.63 -27.54
CA ASN A 323 -6.24 -3.67 -28.43
C ASN A 323 -6.97 -3.74 -29.78
N TYR A 324 -8.17 -3.17 -29.90
CA TYR A 324 -8.94 -3.11 -31.13
C TYR A 324 -8.52 -1.96 -32.07
N ARG A 325 -7.86 -0.90 -31.55
CA ARG A 325 -7.44 0.28 -32.33
C ARG A 325 -6.07 0.11 -33.04
N TRP A 326 -5.63 -1.12 -33.29
CA TRP A 326 -4.39 -1.48 -33.98
C TRP A 326 -4.65 -2.46 -35.11
#